data_AF-A0A8S0FW99-F1
#
_entry.id   AF-A0A8S0FW99-F1
#
_cell.length_a   1.000
_cell.length_b   1.000
_cell.length_c   1.000
_cell.angle_alpha   90.00
_cell.angle_beta   90.00
_cell.angle_gamma   90.00
#
_symmetry.space_group_name_H-M   'P 1'
#
loop_
_entity.id
_entity.type
_entity.pdbx_description
1 polymer ?
#
loop_
_entity_poly.entity_id
_entity_poly.type
_entity_poly.pdbx_seq_one_letter_code
_entity_poly.pdbx_strand_id
1 'polypeptide(L)'
;MYNTKTFPTPPDSWQVVFVEQNLPDGKSNKGRVQAYDGPIYIADAALFVKATQPQLGISDPYQLTEEQYQAVLKVLRDQHSLIHRYWHDTTVQMSDFKNEGVVASSAWPYQANALKAEGQPVATVFPKEGVTGWADTTMLHSEAKQVRFAPTNG
;
A
#
# COMPACT_ATOMS: atom_id res chain seq x y z
N MET A 1 1.53 4.85 4.57
CA MET A 1 0.96 5.89 5.46
C MET A 1 0.74 5.29 6.84
N TYR A 2 0.98 6.05 7.91
CA TYR A 2 0.85 5.58 9.29
C TYR A 2 0.35 6.67 10.24
N ASN A 3 -0.22 6.28 11.38
CA ASN A 3 -0.66 7.18 12.46
C ASN A 3 0.51 7.51 13.41
N THR A 4 0.86 8.79 13.54
CA THR A 4 2.02 9.25 14.31
C THR A 4 1.83 9.17 15.83
N LYS A 5 0.60 8.99 16.32
CA LYS A 5 0.36 8.70 17.75
C LYS A 5 0.69 7.25 18.09
N THR A 6 0.40 6.31 17.17
CA THR A 6 0.77 4.89 17.31
C THR A 6 2.25 4.66 17.03
N PHE A 7 2.84 5.43 16.12
CA PHE A 7 4.26 5.36 15.80
C PHE A 7 4.94 6.71 16.06
N PRO A 8 5.37 6.98 17.31
CA PRO A 8 6.15 8.18 17.63
C PRO A 8 7.47 8.22 16.86
N THR A 9 8.09 7.06 16.66
CA THR A 9 9.19 6.84 15.72
C THR A 9 8.60 6.28 14.42
N PRO A 10 8.92 6.85 13.24
CA PRO A 10 8.44 6.32 11.96
C PRO A 10 8.80 4.84 11.79
N PRO A 11 7.87 3.98 11.33
CA PRO A 11 8.22 2.61 10.98
C PRO A 11 9.17 2.58 9.79
N ASP A 12 10.15 1.67 9.78
CA ASP A 12 11.17 1.55 8.75
C ASP A 12 10.93 0.37 7.77
N SER A 13 9.87 -0.42 7.99
CA SER A 13 9.63 -1.67 7.27
C SER A 13 8.15 -1.89 6.98
N TRP A 14 7.86 -2.47 5.82
CA TRP A 14 6.51 -2.96 5.47
C TRP A 14 6.02 -4.10 6.37
N GLN A 15 6.87 -4.69 7.22
CA GLN A 15 6.46 -5.76 8.15
C GLN A 15 5.23 -5.36 8.98
N VAL A 16 5.07 -4.06 9.30
CA VAL A 16 3.98 -3.55 10.15
C VAL A 16 2.59 -3.80 9.55
N VAL A 17 2.49 -4.01 8.24
CA VAL A 17 1.24 -4.37 7.55
C VAL A 17 1.20 -5.81 7.04
N PHE A 18 2.33 -6.52 6.95
CA PHE A 18 2.39 -7.90 6.42
C PHE A 18 2.47 -8.99 7.50
N VAL A 19 3.00 -8.69 8.68
CA VAL A 19 3.28 -9.68 9.73
C VAL A 19 2.56 -9.28 11.01
N GLU A 20 1.84 -10.23 11.62
CA GLU A 20 1.19 -10.02 12.92
C GLU A 20 2.23 -9.64 13.97
N GLN A 21 2.03 -8.49 14.62
CA GLN A 21 2.90 -8.03 15.69
C GLN A 21 2.19 -7.00 16.57
N ASN A 22 2.70 -6.81 17.78
CA ASN A 22 2.33 -5.65 18.59
C ASN A 22 3.01 -4.39 18.04
N LEU A 23 2.24 -3.33 17.92
CA LEU A 23 2.69 -2.00 17.53
C LEU A 23 3.23 -1.23 18.74
N PRO A 24 3.87 -0.06 18.57
CA PRO A 24 4.44 0.69 19.69
C PRO A 24 3.42 1.16 20.74
N ASP A 25 2.12 1.15 20.40
CA ASP A 25 1.03 1.39 21.35
C ASP A 25 0.63 0.15 22.18
N GLY A 26 1.38 -0.95 22.06
CA GLY A 26 1.20 -2.19 22.81
C GLY A 26 0.08 -3.10 22.30
N LYS A 27 -0.63 -2.72 21.23
CA LYS A 27 -1.75 -3.49 20.67
C LYS A 27 -1.33 -4.21 19.38
N SER A 28 -1.98 -5.32 19.07
CA SER A 28 -1.79 -6.01 17.79
C SER A 28 -2.17 -5.11 16.61
N ASN A 29 -1.49 -5.29 15.47
CA ASN A 29 -1.84 -4.66 14.19
C ASN A 29 -3.04 -5.33 13.49
N LYS A 30 -3.48 -6.49 13.96
CA LYS A 30 -4.63 -7.22 13.44
C LYS A 30 -5.91 -6.39 13.49
N GLY A 31 -6.59 -6.26 12.35
CA GLY A 31 -7.79 -5.44 12.19
C GLY A 31 -7.52 -3.93 12.23
N ARG A 32 -6.26 -3.50 12.19
CA ARG A 32 -5.85 -2.08 12.26
C ARG A 32 -4.92 -1.68 11.12
N VAL A 33 -4.78 -2.55 10.13
CA VAL A 33 -4.02 -2.30 8.90
C VAL A 33 -4.88 -2.55 7.69
N GLN A 34 -4.50 -1.96 6.56
CA GLN A 34 -5.21 -2.15 5.29
C GLN A 34 -4.20 -2.46 4.18
N ALA A 35 -4.73 -2.96 3.07
CA ALA A 35 -4.02 -3.27 1.84
C ALA A 35 -4.81 -2.70 0.64
N TYR A 36 -4.15 -2.44 -0.49
CA TYR A 36 -4.84 -1.98 -1.69
C TYR A 36 -5.60 -3.15 -2.34
N ASP A 37 -6.82 -2.89 -2.82
CA ASP A 37 -7.68 -3.90 -3.46
C ASP A 37 -7.21 -4.28 -4.88
N GLY A 38 -6.51 -3.37 -5.55
CA GLY A 38 -6.00 -3.64 -6.89
C GLY A 38 -5.00 -4.80 -6.89
N PRO A 39 -5.13 -5.81 -7.78
CA PRO A 39 -4.25 -6.98 -7.82
C PRO A 39 -2.76 -6.65 -7.98
N ILE A 40 -2.43 -5.47 -8.49
CA ILE A 40 -1.05 -4.97 -8.57
C ILE A 40 -0.36 -4.87 -7.21
N TYR A 41 -1.11 -4.87 -6.09
CA TYR A 41 -0.58 -4.96 -4.74
C TYR A 41 0.26 -6.22 -4.47
N ILE A 42 0.15 -7.24 -5.32
CA ILE A 42 1.07 -8.39 -5.34
C ILE A 42 2.52 -7.93 -5.49
N ALA A 43 2.80 -6.86 -6.24
CA ALA A 43 4.15 -6.33 -6.40
C ALA A 43 4.71 -5.72 -5.11
N ASP A 44 3.89 -5.07 -4.28
CA ASP A 44 4.29 -4.59 -2.95
C ASP A 44 4.68 -5.77 -2.04
N ALA A 45 3.89 -6.83 -2.07
CA ALA A 45 4.22 -8.06 -1.33
C ALA A 45 5.47 -8.76 -1.91
N ALA A 46 5.68 -8.71 -3.22
CA ALA A 46 6.90 -9.22 -3.86
C ALA A 46 8.15 -8.44 -3.45
N LEU A 47 8.09 -7.11 -3.28
CA LEU A 47 9.18 -6.32 -2.71
C LEU A 47 9.48 -6.74 -1.26
N PHE A 48 8.44 -6.97 -0.46
CA PHE A 48 8.61 -7.44 0.91
C PHE A 48 9.25 -8.85 0.96
N VAL A 49 8.79 -9.79 0.11
CA VAL A 49 9.39 -11.13 -0.01
C VAL A 49 10.83 -11.05 -0.52
N LYS A 50 11.12 -10.20 -1.51
CA LYS A 50 12.47 -9.99 -2.02
C LYS A 50 13.46 -9.60 -0.91
N ALA A 51 13.03 -8.73 0.00
CA ALA A 51 13.88 -8.27 1.10
C ALA A 51 13.99 -9.28 2.26
N THR A 52 12.92 -10.02 2.54
CA THR A 52 12.86 -10.96 3.69
C THR A 52 13.27 -12.39 3.36
N GLN A 53 13.19 -12.76 2.08
CA GLN A 53 13.54 -14.08 1.54
C GLN A 53 14.43 -13.94 0.30
N PRO A 54 15.62 -13.31 0.43
CA PRO A 54 16.51 -13.02 -0.71
C PRO A 54 16.97 -14.28 -1.46
N GLN A 55 16.95 -15.45 -0.82
CA GLN A 55 17.27 -16.74 -1.44
C GLN A 55 16.35 -17.12 -2.60
N LEU A 56 15.13 -16.56 -2.67
CA LEU A 56 14.20 -16.78 -3.79
C LEU A 56 14.62 -16.03 -5.07
N GLY A 57 15.58 -15.11 -4.98
CA GLY A 57 16.15 -14.44 -6.16
C GLY A 57 15.17 -13.53 -6.91
N ILE A 58 14.16 -12.98 -6.24
CA ILE A 58 13.24 -12.01 -6.87
C ILE A 58 14.03 -10.77 -7.29
N SER A 59 14.06 -10.47 -8.59
CA SER A 59 14.70 -9.28 -9.12
C SER A 59 13.66 -8.20 -9.43
N ASP A 60 12.76 -8.50 -10.37
CA ASP A 60 11.64 -7.65 -10.76
C ASP A 60 10.36 -8.12 -10.04
N PRO A 61 9.73 -7.30 -9.17
CA PRO A 61 8.52 -7.68 -8.45
C PRO A 61 7.29 -7.88 -9.35
N TYR A 62 7.38 -7.50 -10.64
CA TYR A 62 6.33 -7.71 -11.64
C TYR A 62 6.55 -8.96 -12.49
N GLN A 63 7.69 -9.65 -12.36
CA GLN A 63 8.05 -10.85 -13.11
C GLN A 63 8.47 -11.96 -12.16
N LEU A 64 7.49 -12.76 -11.73
CA LEU A 64 7.69 -13.81 -10.72
C LEU A 64 7.67 -15.18 -11.37
N THR A 65 8.63 -16.04 -11.00
CA THR A 65 8.52 -17.48 -11.25
C THR A 65 7.39 -18.08 -10.39
N GLU A 66 6.95 -19.30 -10.72
CA GLU A 66 5.89 -19.96 -9.93
C GLU A 66 6.27 -20.09 -8.45
N GLU A 67 7.51 -20.48 -8.14
CA GLU A 67 8.00 -20.58 -6.77
C GLU A 67 7.97 -19.23 -6.03
N GLN A 68 8.45 -18.17 -6.69
CA GLN A 68 8.43 -16.81 -6.14
C GLN A 68 7.00 -16.34 -5.92
N TYR A 69 6.11 -16.57 -6.89
CA TYR A 69 4.71 -16.19 -6.82
C TYR A 69 3.98 -16.89 -5.68
N GLN A 70 4.19 -18.20 -5.49
CA GLN A 70 3.60 -18.93 -4.36
C GLN A 70 4.09 -18.40 -3.00
N ALA A 71 5.37 -18.01 -2.89
CA ALA A 71 5.89 -17.37 -1.67
C ALA A 71 5.21 -16.03 -1.38
N VAL A 72 4.99 -15.21 -2.42
CA VAL A 72 4.24 -13.95 -2.31
C VAL A 72 2.78 -14.19 -1.91
N LEU A 73 2.11 -15.15 -2.55
CA LEU A 73 0.73 -15.50 -2.20
C LEU A 73 0.61 -16.02 -0.77
N LYS A 74 1.61 -16.76 -0.27
CA LYS A 74 1.65 -17.16 1.13
C LYS A 74 1.66 -15.95 2.06
N VAL A 75 2.54 -14.98 1.81
CA VAL A 75 2.59 -13.74 2.61
C VAL A 75 1.27 -12.96 2.55
N LEU A 76 0.65 -12.85 1.37
CA LEU A 76 -0.63 -12.17 1.21
C LEU A 76 -1.78 -12.87 1.95
N ARG A 77 -1.79 -14.21 1.96
CA ARG A 77 -2.78 -15.00 2.73
C ARG A 77 -2.57 -14.84 4.23
N ASP A 78 -1.31 -14.81 4.69
CA ASP A 78 -1.00 -14.56 6.10
C ASP A 78 -1.43 -13.13 6.49
N GLN A 79 -1.11 -12.13 5.64
CA GLN A 79 -1.53 -10.73 5.80
C GLN A 79 -3.05 -10.57 5.84
N HIS A 80 -3.81 -11.33 5.03
CA HIS A 80 -5.27 -11.23 4.95
C HIS A 80 -5.94 -11.26 6.33
N SER A 81 -5.42 -12.08 7.24
CA SER A 81 -5.90 -12.19 8.62
C SER A 81 -5.75 -10.91 9.46
N LEU A 82 -4.92 -9.96 9.02
CA LEU A 82 -4.64 -8.67 9.65
C LEU A 82 -5.47 -7.52 9.08
N ILE A 83 -5.98 -7.69 7.85
CA ILE A 83 -6.59 -6.62 7.08
C ILE A 83 -7.94 -6.23 7.68
N HIS A 84 -8.08 -4.96 8.05
CA HIS A 84 -9.35 -4.33 8.36
C HIS A 84 -10.25 -4.26 7.12
N ARG A 85 -9.68 -3.76 6.02
CA ARG A 85 -10.35 -3.58 4.73
C ARG A 85 -9.32 -3.54 3.60
N TYR A 86 -9.65 -4.11 2.46
CA TYR A 86 -8.95 -3.79 1.21
C TYR A 86 -9.48 -2.45 0.68
N TRP A 87 -8.63 -1.43 0.64
CA TRP A 87 -9.04 -0.09 0.27
C TRP A 87 -9.03 0.10 -1.25
N HIS A 88 -10.00 0.86 -1.75
CA HIS A 88 -10.11 1.27 -3.15
C HIS A 88 -10.48 2.75 -3.22
N ASP A 89 -11.58 3.12 -2.55
CA ASP A 89 -11.98 4.52 -2.40
C ASP A 89 -11.11 5.26 -1.37
N THR A 90 -10.56 6.39 -1.78
CA THR A 90 -9.65 7.20 -0.96
C THR A 90 -10.36 7.85 0.23
N THR A 91 -11.61 8.26 0.08
CA THR A 91 -12.41 8.89 1.15
C THR A 91 -12.76 7.86 2.23
N VAL A 92 -13.09 6.64 1.83
CA VAL A 92 -13.32 5.51 2.76
C VAL A 92 -12.02 5.18 3.51
N GLN A 93 -10.88 5.10 2.81
CA GLN A 93 -9.60 4.87 3.47
C GLN A 93 -9.28 5.96 4.51
N MET A 94 -9.50 7.23 4.17
CA MET A 94 -9.31 8.36 5.08
C MET A 94 -10.25 8.29 6.28
N SER A 95 -11.52 7.89 6.09
CA SER A 95 -12.47 7.68 7.19
C SER A 95 -12.01 6.58 8.13
N ASP A 96 -11.52 5.45 7.59
CA ASP A 96 -11.04 4.33 8.40
C ASP A 96 -9.86 4.75 9.31
N PHE A 97 -8.95 5.62 8.84
CA PHE A 97 -7.87 6.20 9.67
C PHE A 97 -8.37 7.18 10.75
N LYS A 98 -9.50 7.86 10.51
CA LYS A 98 -10.08 8.83 11.45
C LYS A 98 -10.91 8.15 12.53
N ASN A 99 -11.72 7.16 12.14
CA ASN A 99 -12.86 6.70 12.92
C ASN A 99 -12.81 5.21 13.26
N GLU A 100 -12.13 4.38 12.47
CA GLU A 100 -12.18 2.91 12.60
C GLU A 100 -10.91 2.30 13.21
N GLY A 101 -9.96 3.15 13.63
CA GLY A 101 -8.77 2.72 14.35
C GLY A 101 -7.67 2.10 13.48
N VAL A 102 -7.71 2.32 12.16
CA VAL A 102 -6.61 1.97 11.24
C VAL A 102 -5.40 2.86 11.50
N VAL A 103 -4.22 2.25 11.57
CA VAL A 103 -2.97 2.94 11.96
C VAL A 103 -1.82 2.78 10.97
N ALA A 104 -1.88 1.83 10.04
CA ALA A 104 -0.89 1.70 8.97
C ALA A 104 -1.52 1.09 7.71
N SER A 105 -1.15 1.60 6.54
CA SER A 105 -1.64 1.11 5.25
C SER A 105 -0.72 1.57 4.11
N SER A 106 -0.71 0.83 3.00
CA SER A 106 -0.28 1.39 1.72
C SER A 106 -1.23 2.52 1.32
N ALA A 107 -0.72 3.61 0.76
CA ALA A 107 -1.54 4.75 0.36
C ALA A 107 -0.76 5.62 -0.62
N TRP A 108 -1.46 6.45 -1.38
CA TRP A 108 -0.82 7.49 -2.17
C TRP A 108 -0.56 8.75 -1.32
N PRO A 109 0.37 9.62 -1.74
CA PRO A 109 0.59 10.90 -1.08
C PRO A 109 -0.66 11.78 -1.01
N TYR A 110 -1.62 11.58 -1.93
CA TYR A 110 -2.90 12.29 -1.94
C TYR A 110 -3.66 12.15 -0.61
N GLN A 111 -3.95 10.92 -0.15
CA GLN A 111 -4.66 10.67 1.11
C GLN A 111 -3.91 11.25 2.31
N ALA A 112 -2.58 11.10 2.33
CA ALA A 112 -1.74 11.62 3.41
C ALA A 112 -1.78 13.15 3.48
N ASN A 113 -1.73 13.85 2.34
CA ASN A 113 -1.81 15.30 2.28
C ASN A 113 -3.18 15.81 2.73
N ALA A 114 -4.26 15.16 2.28
CA ALA A 114 -5.62 15.52 2.69
C ALA A 114 -5.83 15.36 4.21
N LEU A 115 -5.42 14.22 4.78
CA LEU A 115 -5.50 13.98 6.22
C LEU A 115 -4.64 14.96 7.04
N LYS A 116 -3.43 15.30 6.57
CA LYS A 116 -2.59 16.32 7.20
C LYS A 116 -3.26 17.70 7.17
N ALA A 117 -3.90 18.06 6.06
CA ALA A 117 -4.65 19.32 5.95
C ALA A 117 -5.87 19.37 6.89
N GLU A 118 -6.47 18.22 7.19
CA GLU A 118 -7.51 18.06 8.23
C GLU A 118 -6.95 18.02 9.67
N GLY A 119 -5.63 18.18 9.87
CA GLY A 119 -5.00 18.12 11.19
C GLY A 119 -4.90 16.72 11.80
N GLN A 120 -5.10 15.67 11.00
CA GLN A 120 -5.01 14.29 11.47
C GLN A 120 -3.53 13.89 11.71
N PRO A 121 -3.26 13.08 12.75
CA PRO A 121 -1.89 12.70 13.12
C PRO A 121 -1.37 11.58 12.20
N VAL A 122 -1.12 11.89 10.94
CA VAL A 122 -0.62 10.92 9.95
C VAL A 122 0.64 11.39 9.24
N ALA A 123 1.46 10.42 8.85
CA ALA A 123 2.65 10.64 8.05
C ALA A 123 2.89 9.50 7.05
N THR A 124 3.90 9.67 6.21
CA THR A 124 4.36 8.71 5.22
C THR A 124 5.86 8.49 5.40
N VAL A 125 6.32 7.31 5.01
CA VAL A 125 7.71 6.89 5.06
C VAL A 125 7.96 5.98 3.87
N PHE A 126 9.20 5.94 3.39
CA PHE A 126 9.68 4.96 2.43
C PHE A 126 10.34 3.81 3.22
N PRO A 127 9.74 2.62 3.29
CA PRO A 127 10.32 1.50 4.02
C PRO A 127 11.59 0.97 3.35
N LYS A 128 12.42 0.26 4.11
CA LYS A 128 13.72 -0.25 3.69
C LYS A 128 13.65 -1.27 2.55
N GLU A 129 12.51 -1.95 2.38
CA GLU A 129 12.30 -2.90 1.28
C GLU A 129 12.06 -2.20 -0.07
N GLY A 130 11.88 -0.87 -0.06
CA GLY A 130 11.49 -0.07 -1.22
C GLY A 130 9.98 0.11 -1.33
N VAL A 131 9.56 0.80 -2.38
CA VAL A 131 8.14 1.07 -2.68
C VAL A 131 7.87 0.86 -4.17
N THR A 132 6.66 0.44 -4.50
CA THR A 132 6.14 0.55 -5.86
C THR A 132 5.69 1.99 -6.13
N GLY A 133 5.40 2.31 -7.40
CA GLY A 133 4.92 3.61 -7.81
C GLY A 133 4.23 3.55 -9.16
N TRP A 134 3.77 4.71 -9.63
CA TRP A 134 3.07 4.86 -10.90
C TRP A 134 3.55 6.11 -11.64
N ALA A 135 3.53 6.02 -12.97
CA ALA A 135 3.74 7.12 -13.89
C ALA A 135 2.55 7.13 -14.84
N ASP A 136 1.66 8.10 -14.66
CA ASP A 136 0.38 8.12 -15.36
C ASP A 136 0.50 8.81 -16.73
N THR A 137 -0.18 8.25 -17.72
CA THR A 137 -0.28 8.84 -19.07
C THR A 137 -1.74 9.12 -19.39
N THR A 138 -2.04 10.31 -19.88
CA THR A 138 -3.35 10.62 -20.45
C THR A 138 -3.50 9.87 -21.77
N MET A 139 -4.36 8.85 -21.80
CA MET A 139 -4.66 8.07 -23.00
C MET A 139 -6.07 8.38 -23.49
N LEU A 140 -6.25 8.49 -24.81
CA LEU A 140 -7.56 8.69 -25.43
C LEU A 140 -8.16 7.33 -25.81
N HIS A 141 -9.42 7.09 -25.45
CA HIS A 141 -10.15 5.89 -25.85
C HIS A 141 -10.24 5.80 -27.39
N SER A 142 -10.06 4.60 -27.96
CA SER A 142 -10.01 4.37 -29.42
C SER A 142 -11.26 4.88 -30.16
N GLU A 143 -12.41 4.86 -29.50
CA GLU A 143 -13.71 5.31 -30.02
C GLU A 143 -14.23 6.59 -29.36
N ALA A 144 -13.34 7.44 -28.82
CA ALA A 144 -13.76 8.66 -28.13
C ALA A 144 -14.59 9.58 -29.05
N LYS A 145 -15.84 9.87 -28.67
CA LYS A 145 -16.76 10.72 -29.46
C LYS A 145 -16.33 12.19 -29.51
N GLN A 146 -15.50 12.63 -28.55
CA GLN A 146 -15.08 14.02 -28.37
C GLN A 146 -13.56 14.16 -28.52
N VAL A 147 -13.01 13.74 -29.66
CA VAL A 147 -11.56 13.79 -29.95
C VAL A 147 -11.03 15.24 -30.00
N ARG A 148 -11.86 16.21 -30.39
CA ARG A 148 -11.43 17.60 -30.65
C ARG A 148 -11.03 18.40 -29.39
N PHE A 149 -11.36 17.90 -28.19
CA PHE A 149 -10.94 18.50 -26.92
C PHE A 149 -9.73 17.78 -26.30
N ALA A 150 -9.26 16.69 -26.91
CA ALA A 150 -7.97 16.09 -26.60
C ALA A 150 -6.92 16.77 -27.51
N PRO A 151 -5.85 17.36 -26.98
CA PRO A 151 -4.84 17.99 -27.81
C PRO A 151 -4.16 16.95 -28.70
N THR A 152 -4.50 16.94 -29.99
CA THR A 152 -3.68 16.30 -31.01
C THR A 152 -2.50 17.23 -31.27
N ASN A 153 -1.29 16.81 -30.92
CA ASN A 153 -0.10 17.45 -31.48
C ASN A 153 -0.21 17.36 -33.01
N GLY A 154 -0.14 18.53 -33.66
CA GLY A 154 -0.29 18.69 -35.11
C GLY A 154 0.83 18.04 -35.91
#